data_AF-A0A0C4EW30-F1
#
_entry.id   AF-A0A0C4EW30-F1
#
_cell.length_a   1.000
_cell.length_b   1.000
_cell.length_c   1.000
_cell.angle_alpha   90.00
_cell.angle_beta   90.00
_cell.angle_gamma   90.00
#
_symmetry.space_group_name_H-M   'P 1'
#
loop_
_entity.id
_entity.type
_entity.pdbx_description
1 polymer ?
#
loop_
_entity_poly.entity_id
_entity_poly.type
_entity_poly.pdbx_seq_one_letter_code
_entity_poly.pdbx_strand_id
1 'polypeptide(L)'
;MHNHSNHPTNPCYHLQAECQLGSGKTCDEIAVDAKEMFKFEMGFAFNLDHCWLILHHSPKWQDTMDELTVQSKKEKRPPSSLPASKATSVKGGDANDEDNDNEFESLGSSRPKGRKAAKRRKFEEGEALEAQKELIKISREKAAAMQTVAYNVIMSKNMSHMDPISCAFYTAKKEEIAKRNGLLPSSS
;
A
#
# COMPACT_ATOMS: atom_id res chain seq x y z
N MET A 1 14.93 -37.32 -22.54
CA MET A 1 14.08 -36.11 -22.63
C MET A 1 14.26 -35.36 -21.33
N HIS A 2 15.18 -34.40 -21.28
CA HIS A 2 15.45 -33.63 -20.07
C HIS A 2 14.66 -32.32 -20.15
N ASN A 3 13.66 -32.19 -19.28
CA ASN A 3 12.93 -30.95 -19.09
C ASN A 3 13.88 -29.94 -18.44
N HIS A 4 14.40 -29.03 -19.25
CA HIS A 4 15.04 -27.82 -18.74
C HIS A 4 13.94 -26.94 -18.14
N SER A 5 13.85 -26.96 -16.81
CA SER A 5 13.12 -25.95 -16.05
C SER A 5 13.88 -24.63 -16.23
N ASN A 6 13.47 -23.86 -17.24
CA ASN A 6 13.91 -22.47 -17.42
C ASN A 6 13.32 -21.66 -16.28
N HIS A 7 14.01 -21.61 -15.15
CA HIS A 7 13.95 -20.42 -14.31
C HIS A 7 14.69 -19.33 -15.09
N PRO A 8 14.03 -18.22 -15.49
CA PRO A 8 14.75 -17.09 -16.02
C PRO A 8 15.65 -16.58 -14.89
N THR A 9 16.96 -16.71 -15.07
CA THR A 9 17.95 -15.96 -14.33
C THR A 9 17.60 -14.49 -14.53
N ASN A 10 16.87 -13.88 -13.59
CA ASN A 10 16.39 -12.50 -13.73
C ASN A 10 17.58 -11.60 -14.06
N PRO A 11 17.71 -11.08 -15.30
CA PRO A 11 18.73 -10.09 -15.58
C PRO A 11 18.41 -8.87 -14.72
N CYS A 12 19.41 -8.31 -14.04
CA CYS A 12 19.22 -7.09 -13.27
C CYS A 12 19.01 -5.93 -14.26
N TYR A 13 17.75 -5.65 -14.61
CA TYR A 13 17.37 -4.61 -15.56
C TYR A 13 17.92 -3.23 -15.17
N HIS A 14 18.14 -2.99 -13.88
CA HIS A 14 18.76 -1.76 -13.37
C HIS A 14 20.22 -1.63 -13.82
N LEU A 15 21.03 -2.68 -13.66
CA LEU A 15 22.42 -2.69 -14.11
C LEU A 15 22.51 -2.59 -15.63
N GLN A 16 21.58 -3.22 -16.35
CA GLN A 16 21.52 -3.14 -17.80
C GLN A 16 21.13 -1.73 -18.29
N ALA A 17 20.23 -1.04 -17.57
CA ALA A 17 19.86 0.35 -17.85
C ALA A 17 21.05 1.27 -17.58
N GLU A 18 21.74 1.12 -16.44
CA GLU A 18 22.94 1.88 -16.08
C GLU A 18 24.02 1.83 -17.18
N CYS A 19 24.27 0.63 -17.72
CA CYS A 19 25.26 0.42 -18.78
C CYS A 19 24.88 1.11 -20.11
N GLN A 20 23.60 1.17 -20.47
CA GLN A 20 23.13 1.81 -21.71
C GLN A 20 23.10 3.33 -21.61
N LEU A 21 22.85 3.83 -20.40
CA LEU A 21 22.52 5.21 -20.16
C LEU A 21 23.78 6.10 -20.03
N GLY A 22 24.92 5.56 -19.58
CA GLY A 22 26.17 6.33 -19.47
C GLY A 22 26.19 7.30 -18.27
N SER A 23 27.38 7.86 -17.98
CA SER A 23 27.59 8.70 -16.79
C SER A 23 26.83 10.03 -16.86
N GLY A 24 26.15 10.39 -15.77
CA GLY A 24 25.45 11.68 -15.61
C GLY A 24 23.92 11.60 -15.54
N LYS A 25 23.33 10.41 -15.61
CA LYS A 25 21.89 10.21 -15.47
C LYS A 25 21.46 9.97 -14.03
N THR A 26 20.23 10.37 -13.74
CA THR A 26 19.64 10.22 -12.42
C THR A 26 19.17 8.77 -12.20
N CYS A 27 19.11 8.36 -10.92
CA CYS A 27 18.57 7.06 -10.55
C CYS A 27 17.12 6.87 -11.06
N ASP A 28 16.34 7.95 -11.11
CA ASP A 28 14.96 7.93 -11.61
C ASP A 28 14.91 7.60 -13.11
N GLU A 29 15.80 8.17 -13.92
CA GLU A 29 15.91 7.87 -15.36
C GLU A 29 16.30 6.41 -15.60
N ILE A 30 17.26 5.91 -14.80
CA ILE A 30 17.68 4.50 -14.84
C ILE A 30 16.51 3.57 -14.46
N ALA A 31 15.75 3.93 -13.44
CA ALA A 31 14.59 3.14 -13.00
C ALA A 31 13.47 3.12 -14.04
N VAL A 32 13.24 4.24 -14.76
CA VAL A 32 12.26 4.29 -15.85
C VAL A 32 12.67 3.38 -17.01
N ASP A 33 13.92 3.46 -17.45
CA ASP A 33 14.46 2.63 -18.54
C ASP A 33 14.44 1.14 -18.18
N ALA A 34 14.88 0.80 -16.96
CA ALA A 34 14.80 -0.57 -16.44
C ALA A 34 13.37 -1.11 -16.42
N LYS A 35 12.39 -0.27 -16.06
CA LYS A 35 10.97 -0.64 -16.05
C LYS A 35 10.39 -0.83 -17.45
N GLU A 36 10.84 -0.04 -18.42
CA GLU A 36 10.45 -0.20 -19.82
C GLU A 36 11.02 -1.49 -20.41
N MET A 37 12.30 -1.78 -20.15
CA MET A 37 12.92 -3.05 -20.55
C MET A 37 12.19 -4.26 -19.95
N PHE A 38 11.87 -4.21 -18.65
CA PHE A 38 11.09 -5.25 -18.00
C PHE A 38 9.73 -5.46 -18.70
N LYS A 39 9.03 -4.38 -19.04
CA LYS A 39 7.73 -4.46 -19.71
C LYS A 39 7.84 -5.03 -21.12
N PHE A 40 8.89 -4.66 -21.86
CA PHE A 40 9.15 -5.17 -23.20
C PHE A 40 9.42 -6.68 -23.18
N GLU A 41 10.19 -7.16 -22.21
CA GLU A 41 10.58 -8.58 -22.12
C GLU A 41 9.50 -9.47 -21.50
N MET A 42 8.88 -9.05 -20.39
CA MET A 42 7.89 -9.86 -19.66
C MET A 42 6.46 -9.67 -20.19
N GLY A 43 6.20 -8.65 -21.01
CA GLY A 43 4.88 -8.37 -21.59
C GLY A 43 3.86 -7.77 -20.61
N PHE A 44 4.26 -7.48 -19.37
CA PHE A 44 3.42 -6.82 -18.37
C PHE A 44 4.21 -5.77 -17.57
N ALA A 45 3.52 -4.85 -16.92
CA ALA A 45 4.15 -3.75 -16.21
C ALA A 45 4.75 -4.20 -14.87
N PHE A 46 5.95 -3.70 -14.55
CA PHE A 46 6.54 -3.85 -13.22
C PHE A 46 5.67 -3.15 -12.17
N ASN A 47 5.37 -3.85 -11.08
CA ASN A 47 4.44 -3.42 -10.03
C ASN A 47 5.02 -3.70 -8.63
N LEU A 48 4.29 -3.31 -7.58
CA LEU A 48 4.71 -3.48 -6.18
C LEU A 48 4.86 -4.94 -5.76
N ASP A 49 4.06 -5.85 -6.32
CA ASP A 49 4.16 -7.28 -6.00
C ASP A 49 5.52 -7.84 -6.47
N HIS A 50 6.02 -7.37 -7.61
CA HIS A 50 7.36 -7.72 -8.08
C HIS A 50 8.45 -7.19 -7.14
N CYS A 51 8.33 -5.94 -6.66
CA CYS A 51 9.25 -5.41 -5.65
C CYS A 51 9.24 -6.29 -4.39
N TRP A 52 8.06 -6.69 -3.92
CA TRP A 52 7.93 -7.52 -2.73
C TRP A 52 8.60 -8.88 -2.92
N LEU A 53 8.35 -9.56 -4.04
CA LEU A 53 8.98 -10.84 -4.36
C LEU A 53 10.52 -10.76 -4.35
N ILE A 54 11.10 -9.64 -4.81
CA ILE A 54 12.54 -9.41 -4.84
C ILE A 54 13.09 -9.03 -3.45
N LEU A 55 12.39 -8.18 -2.70
CA LEU A 55 12.93 -7.54 -1.51
C LEU A 55 12.61 -8.27 -0.19
N HIS A 56 11.53 -9.05 -0.11
CA HIS A 56 11.06 -9.59 1.17
C HIS A 56 12.04 -10.55 1.87
N HIS A 57 12.92 -11.21 1.12
CA HIS A 57 13.98 -12.05 1.67
C HIS A 57 15.27 -11.28 2.03
N SER A 58 15.38 -10.00 1.69
CA SER A 58 16.56 -9.19 2.03
C SER A 58 16.61 -8.95 3.55
N PRO A 59 17.74 -9.22 4.22
CA PRO A 59 17.89 -8.97 5.66
C PRO A 59 17.57 -7.51 6.02
N LYS A 60 18.06 -6.56 5.21
CA LYS A 60 17.79 -5.13 5.40
C LYS A 60 16.30 -4.79 5.35
N TRP A 61 15.54 -5.50 4.51
CA TRP A 61 14.09 -5.30 4.42
C TRP A 61 13.37 -5.86 5.65
N GLN A 62 13.77 -7.05 6.11
CA GLN A 62 13.22 -7.66 7.33
C GLN A 62 13.48 -6.79 8.56
N ASP A 63 14.71 -6.31 8.73
CA ASP A 63 15.07 -5.40 9.83
C ASP A 63 14.21 -4.13 9.82
N THR A 64 13.99 -3.55 8.64
CA THR A 64 13.14 -2.36 8.49
C THR A 64 11.67 -2.67 8.86
N MET A 65 11.16 -3.82 8.45
CA MET A 65 9.79 -4.23 8.82
C MET A 65 9.68 -4.49 10.32
N ASP A 66 10.67 -5.13 10.93
CA ASP A 66 10.72 -5.36 12.38
C ASP A 66 10.78 -4.04 13.15
N GLU A 67 11.61 -3.09 12.73
CA GLU A 67 11.65 -1.75 13.32
C GLU A 67 10.29 -1.05 13.25
N LEU A 68 9.61 -1.08 12.10
CA LEU A 68 8.28 -0.51 11.93
C LEU A 68 7.24 -1.20 12.83
N THR A 69 7.32 -2.53 13.00
CA THR A 69 6.42 -3.26 13.89
C THR A 69 6.66 -2.87 15.37
N VAL A 70 7.92 -2.67 15.78
CA VAL A 70 8.28 -2.23 17.13
C VAL A 70 7.84 -0.79 17.38
N GLN A 71 8.02 0.12 16.41
CA GLN A 71 7.55 1.51 16.50
C GLN A 71 6.01 1.58 16.63
N SER A 72 5.27 0.79 15.85
CA SER A 72 3.80 0.74 15.91
C SER A 72 3.26 0.24 17.26
N LYS A 73 4.04 -0.59 17.99
CA LYS A 73 3.72 -1.01 19.37
C LYS A 73 4.03 0.07 20.39
N LYS A 74 5.05 0.90 20.17
CA LYS A 74 5.50 1.94 21.11
C LYS A 74 4.56 3.14 21.17
N GLU A 75 3.83 3.42 20.09
CA GLU A 75 2.86 4.53 20.00
C GLU A 75 1.55 4.28 20.77
N LYS A 76 1.30 3.06 21.28
CA LYS A 76 0.08 2.71 22.04
C LYS A 76 0.18 2.87 23.56
N ARG A 77 1.28 3.40 24.12
CA ARG A 77 1.42 3.62 25.57
C ARG A 77 1.14 5.08 25.93
N PRO A 78 0.26 5.38 26.91
CA PRO A 78 0.07 6.76 27.37
C PRO A 78 1.33 7.24 28.11
N PRO A 79 1.67 8.55 28.03
CA PRO A 79 2.86 9.10 28.65
C PRO A 79 2.65 9.22 30.17
N SER A 80 3.31 8.37 30.95
CA SER A 80 3.45 8.58 32.39
C SER A 80 4.67 9.45 32.67
N SER A 81 4.45 10.47 33.49
CA SER A 81 5.30 11.61 33.85
C SER A 81 6.65 11.27 34.50
N LEU A 82 7.65 12.10 34.13
CA LEU A 82 8.96 12.46 34.72
C LEU A 82 8.97 12.77 36.26
N PRO A 83 10.06 13.24 36.94
CA PRO A 83 11.49 13.51 36.59
C PRO A 83 12.59 13.21 37.68
N ALA A 84 13.88 13.52 37.34
CA ALA A 84 14.96 14.11 38.19
C ALA A 84 15.65 13.22 39.26
N SER A 85 16.94 13.27 39.63
CA SER A 85 18.07 14.24 39.56
C SER A 85 19.34 13.56 40.17
N LYS A 86 20.61 13.81 39.77
CA LYS A 86 21.66 14.71 40.34
C LYS A 86 23.04 14.14 39.87
N ALA A 87 23.98 14.87 39.22
CA ALA A 87 25.06 15.75 39.73
C ALA A 87 25.82 15.15 40.95
N THR A 88 27.16 15.06 41.11
CA THR A 88 28.33 15.87 40.66
C THR A 88 29.65 15.18 41.16
N SER A 89 30.83 15.52 40.58
CA SER A 89 32.13 15.79 41.29
C SER A 89 33.42 14.96 41.00
N VAL A 90 34.28 15.48 40.09
CA VAL A 90 35.70 15.96 40.24
C VAL A 90 36.86 15.04 40.78
N LYS A 91 37.79 14.71 39.84
CA LYS A 91 39.29 14.93 39.78
C LYS A 91 40.35 13.93 40.31
N GLY A 92 41.33 13.66 39.42
CA GLY A 92 42.77 13.35 39.66
C GLY A 92 43.20 11.99 39.07
N GLY A 93 44.23 11.79 38.24
CA GLY A 93 45.31 12.62 37.67
C GLY A 93 46.18 11.80 36.68
N ASP A 94 46.77 12.52 35.73
CA ASP A 94 48.05 12.38 34.98
C ASP A 94 48.56 11.09 34.27
N ALA A 95 49.08 11.35 33.05
CA ALA A 95 50.14 10.71 32.26
C ALA A 95 49.84 9.55 31.24
N ASN A 96 50.05 9.90 29.95
CA ASN A 96 50.28 9.10 28.71
C ASN A 96 49.18 8.11 28.27
N ASP A 97 48.78 8.00 27.00
CA ASP A 97 49.53 8.00 25.74
C ASP A 97 48.60 8.42 24.57
N GLU A 98 49.17 8.88 23.47
CA GLU A 98 48.46 9.30 22.25
C GLU A 98 47.93 8.08 21.45
N ASP A 99 46.64 8.06 21.07
CA ASP A 99 46.16 8.07 19.66
C ASP A 99 44.64 7.77 19.57
N ASN A 100 43.87 8.85 19.36
CA ASN A 100 42.69 8.99 18.50
C ASN A 100 41.58 7.90 18.46
N ASP A 101 40.72 7.90 19.48
CA ASP A 101 39.30 7.57 19.34
C ASP A 101 38.49 8.82 19.72
N ASN A 102 37.77 9.43 18.78
CA ASN A 102 36.83 10.51 19.07
C ASN A 102 35.43 10.17 18.55
N GLU A 103 34.77 9.36 19.35
CA GLU A 103 33.34 9.40 19.63
C GLU A 103 32.91 10.86 19.95
N PHE A 104 32.24 11.53 19.01
CA PHE A 104 31.55 12.79 19.29
C PHE A 104 30.04 12.55 19.35
N GLU A 105 29.57 12.34 20.58
CA GLU A 105 28.19 12.61 20.95
C GLU A 105 27.86 14.08 20.62
N SER A 106 26.97 14.31 19.64
CA SER A 106 26.29 15.59 19.46
C SER A 106 24.82 15.43 19.80
N LEU A 107 24.52 15.53 21.09
CA LEU A 107 23.19 15.88 21.56
C LEU A 107 22.86 17.31 21.10
N GLY A 108 21.76 17.45 20.36
CA GLY A 108 21.02 18.71 20.30
C GLY A 108 21.10 19.50 19.00
N SER A 109 20.37 19.07 17.98
CA SER A 109 19.67 20.03 17.10
C SER A 109 18.48 19.38 16.39
N SER A 110 17.37 19.25 17.13
CA SER A 110 16.06 19.15 16.49
C SER A 110 15.79 20.48 15.79
N ARG A 111 16.19 20.59 14.51
CA ARG A 111 15.79 21.72 13.68
C ARG A 111 14.26 21.64 13.51
N PRO A 112 13.49 22.67 13.91
CA PRO A 112 12.05 22.65 13.69
C PRO A 112 11.76 22.52 12.20
N LYS A 113 10.90 21.56 11.84
CA LYS A 113 10.43 21.35 10.47
C LYS A 113 9.93 22.69 9.92
N GLY A 114 10.57 23.17 8.85
CA GLY A 114 10.23 24.43 8.22
C GLY A 114 8.75 24.47 7.80
N ARG A 115 8.09 25.61 8.04
CA ARG A 115 6.68 25.91 7.74
C ARG A 115 6.23 25.53 6.30
N LYS A 116 7.18 25.35 5.35
CA LYS A 116 6.94 24.94 3.97
C LYS A 116 6.57 23.45 3.82
N ALA A 117 7.13 22.54 4.64
CA ALA A 117 6.84 21.10 4.58
C ALA A 117 5.48 20.73 5.20
N ALA A 118 5.04 21.46 6.23
CA ALA A 118 3.74 21.24 6.87
C ALA A 118 2.56 21.68 5.97
N LYS A 119 2.73 22.68 5.10
CA LYS A 119 1.67 23.15 4.20
C LYS A 119 1.44 22.21 3.02
N ARG A 120 2.48 21.55 2.49
CA ARG A 120 2.35 20.56 1.40
C ARG A 120 1.64 19.29 1.86
N ARG A 121 1.98 18.76 3.06
CA ARG A 121 1.35 17.55 3.62
C ARG A 121 -0.17 17.65 3.78
N LYS A 122 -0.68 18.81 4.24
CA LYS A 122 -2.13 18.99 4.45
C LYS A 122 -2.94 19.08 3.15
N PHE A 123 -2.30 19.50 2.05
CA PHE A 123 -2.95 19.59 0.74
C PHE A 123 -3.01 18.21 0.08
N GLU A 124 -1.90 17.47 0.09
CA GLU A 124 -1.76 16.14 -0.51
C GLU A 124 -2.56 15.06 0.23
N GLU A 125 -2.67 15.15 1.56
CA GLU A 125 -3.54 14.28 2.37
C GLU A 125 -5.03 14.56 2.16
N GLY A 126 -5.40 15.82 1.89
CA GLY A 126 -6.77 16.18 1.52
C GLY A 126 -7.17 15.65 0.15
N GLU A 127 -6.27 15.72 -0.82
CA GLU A 127 -6.47 15.18 -2.17
C GLU A 127 -6.56 13.65 -2.18
N ALA A 128 -5.71 12.97 -1.41
CA ALA A 128 -5.75 11.51 -1.25
C ALA A 128 -7.05 11.03 -0.57
N LEU A 129 -7.53 11.73 0.46
CA LEU A 129 -8.81 11.41 1.09
C LEU A 129 -9.99 11.63 0.15
N GLU A 130 -9.95 12.66 -0.68
CA GLU A 130 -11.03 12.93 -1.64
C GLU A 130 -11.07 11.89 -2.76
N ALA A 131 -9.91 11.50 -3.30
CA ALA A 131 -9.81 10.40 -4.25
C ALA A 131 -10.36 9.08 -3.69
N GLN A 132 -10.10 8.78 -2.41
CA GLN A 132 -10.64 7.59 -1.75
C GLN A 132 -12.17 7.65 -1.62
N LYS A 133 -12.74 8.80 -1.27
CA LYS A 133 -14.20 8.97 -1.20
C LYS A 133 -14.86 8.79 -2.55
N GLU A 134 -14.30 9.38 -3.60
CA GLU A 134 -14.80 9.22 -4.97
C GLU A 134 -14.75 7.76 -5.40
N LEU A 135 -13.68 7.03 -5.08
CA LEU A 135 -13.60 5.60 -5.38
C LEU A 135 -14.68 4.79 -4.65
N ILE A 136 -14.93 5.07 -3.37
CA ILE A 136 -16.00 4.42 -2.60
C ILE A 136 -17.37 4.73 -3.22
N LYS A 137 -17.59 5.98 -3.63
CA LYS A 137 -18.84 6.42 -4.27
C LYS A 137 -19.06 5.69 -5.59
N ILE A 138 -18.07 5.69 -6.48
CA ILE A 138 -18.12 4.96 -7.77
C ILE A 138 -18.38 3.47 -7.54
N SER A 139 -17.74 2.86 -6.54
CA SER A 139 -17.95 1.45 -6.18
C SER A 139 -19.40 1.17 -5.78
N ARG A 140 -19.99 2.03 -4.94
CA ARG A 140 -21.40 1.91 -4.51
C ARG A 140 -22.36 2.10 -5.69
N GLU A 141 -22.13 3.10 -6.53
CA GLU A 141 -22.94 3.35 -7.73
C GLU A 141 -22.90 2.17 -8.69
N LYS A 142 -21.70 1.62 -8.96
CA LYS A 142 -21.54 0.43 -9.79
C LYS A 142 -22.26 -0.78 -9.19
N ALA A 143 -22.19 -0.98 -7.87
CA ALA A 143 -22.92 -2.05 -7.20
C ALA A 143 -24.44 -1.90 -7.33
N ALA A 144 -24.98 -0.68 -7.15
CA ALA A 144 -26.39 -0.40 -7.33
C ALA A 144 -26.86 -0.61 -8.78
N ALA A 145 -26.05 -0.20 -9.77
CA ALA A 145 -26.33 -0.45 -11.18
C ALA A 145 -26.36 -1.95 -11.49
N MET A 146 -25.39 -2.73 -11.00
CA MET A 146 -25.39 -4.19 -11.16
C MET A 146 -26.62 -4.84 -10.52
N GLN A 147 -27.03 -4.37 -9.34
CA GLN A 147 -28.21 -4.88 -8.65
C GLN A 147 -29.49 -4.62 -9.46
N THR A 148 -29.61 -3.44 -10.07
CA THR A 148 -30.71 -3.08 -10.98
C THR A 148 -30.74 -3.98 -12.22
N VAL A 149 -29.57 -4.22 -12.84
CA VAL A 149 -29.46 -5.13 -13.99
C VAL A 149 -29.90 -6.55 -13.61
N ALA A 150 -29.46 -7.06 -12.45
CA ALA A 150 -29.87 -8.38 -11.95
C ALA A 150 -31.39 -8.47 -11.73
N TYR A 151 -32.01 -7.43 -11.15
CA TYR A 151 -33.45 -7.37 -10.97
C TYR A 151 -34.22 -7.36 -12.30
N ASN A 152 -33.73 -6.61 -13.30
CA ASN A 152 -34.33 -6.58 -14.63
C ASN A 152 -34.29 -7.95 -15.32
N VAL A 153 -33.20 -8.70 -15.17
CA VAL A 153 -33.08 -10.08 -15.68
C VAL A 153 -34.12 -11.00 -15.02
N ILE A 154 -34.31 -10.88 -13.71
CA ILE A 154 -35.32 -11.66 -12.98
C ILE A 154 -36.73 -11.29 -13.46
N MET A 155 -37.03 -10.00 -13.59
CA MET A 155 -38.37 -9.52 -13.95
C MET A 155 -38.77 -9.89 -15.39
N SER A 156 -37.82 -9.84 -16.32
CA SER A 156 -38.01 -10.17 -17.75
C SER A 156 -38.08 -11.67 -18.05
N LYS A 157 -37.77 -12.55 -17.08
CA LYS A 157 -37.80 -14.00 -17.28
C LYS A 157 -39.23 -14.49 -17.61
N ASN A 158 -39.38 -15.21 -18.73
CA ASN A 158 -40.61 -15.87 -19.12
C ASN A 158 -40.86 -17.11 -18.24
N MET A 159 -42.06 -17.24 -17.68
CA MET A 159 -42.44 -18.30 -16.73
C MET A 159 -43.41 -19.34 -17.31
N SER A 160 -43.82 -19.21 -18.59
CA SER A 160 -44.86 -20.05 -19.19
C SER A 160 -44.42 -21.49 -19.44
N HIS A 161 -43.11 -21.75 -19.53
CA HIS A 161 -42.54 -23.06 -19.81
C HIS A 161 -41.54 -23.48 -18.70
N MET A 162 -41.86 -23.13 -17.45
CA MET A 162 -41.07 -23.53 -16.28
C MET A 162 -41.77 -24.64 -15.53
N ASP A 163 -41.00 -25.48 -14.83
CA ASP A 163 -41.56 -26.42 -13.88
C ASP A 163 -42.25 -25.66 -12.71
N PRO A 164 -43.18 -26.31 -11.99
CA PRO A 164 -43.94 -25.66 -10.92
C PRO A 164 -43.06 -25.05 -9.81
N ILE A 165 -41.93 -25.68 -9.49
CA ILE A 165 -41.03 -25.24 -8.40
C ILE A 165 -40.29 -23.97 -8.84
N SER A 166 -39.72 -23.97 -10.03
CA SER A 166 -39.07 -22.79 -10.60
C SER A 166 -40.06 -21.63 -10.78
N CYS A 167 -41.28 -21.90 -11.22
CA CYS A 167 -42.33 -20.89 -11.36
C CYS A 167 -42.64 -20.21 -10.02
N ALA A 168 -42.80 -20.98 -8.94
CA ALA A 168 -43.02 -20.45 -7.60
C ALA A 168 -41.84 -19.59 -7.11
N PHE A 169 -40.59 -20.04 -7.34
CA PHE A 169 -39.39 -19.29 -6.97
C PHE A 169 -39.33 -17.92 -7.65
N TYR A 170 -39.47 -17.88 -8.98
CA TYR A 170 -39.40 -16.61 -9.72
C TYR A 170 -40.58 -15.70 -9.40
N THR A 171 -41.77 -16.25 -9.14
CA THR A 171 -42.93 -15.47 -8.71
C THR A 171 -42.65 -14.76 -7.39
N ALA A 172 -42.20 -15.49 -6.37
CA ALA A 172 -41.84 -14.92 -5.07
C ALA A 172 -40.72 -13.87 -5.21
N LYS A 173 -39.71 -14.12 -6.05
CA LYS A 173 -38.62 -13.17 -6.28
C LYS A 173 -39.06 -11.91 -6.99
N LYS A 174 -39.93 -12.01 -8.00
CA LYS A 174 -40.52 -10.85 -8.67
C LYS A 174 -41.36 -10.01 -7.71
N GLU A 175 -42.14 -10.66 -6.84
CA GLU A 175 -42.93 -9.98 -5.81
C GLU A 175 -42.03 -9.26 -4.79
N GLU A 176 -40.95 -9.88 -4.31
CA GLU A 176 -39.97 -9.27 -3.40
C GLU A 176 -39.34 -8.01 -4.02
N ILE A 177 -38.94 -8.09 -5.31
CA ILE A 177 -38.37 -6.96 -6.06
C ILE A 177 -39.41 -5.85 -6.23
N ALA A 178 -40.66 -6.20 -6.54
CA ALA A 178 -41.75 -5.23 -6.69
C ALA A 178 -42.06 -4.49 -5.38
N LYS A 179 -42.05 -5.19 -4.23
CA LYS A 179 -42.19 -4.59 -2.90
C LYS A 179 -41.02 -3.64 -2.58
N ARG A 180 -39.79 -4.07 -2.81
CA ARG A 180 -38.58 -3.25 -2.61
C ARG A 180 -38.63 -1.94 -3.43
N ASN A 181 -39.23 -2.00 -4.62
CA ASN A 181 -39.35 -0.84 -5.52
C ASN A 181 -40.63 -0.01 -5.28
N GLY A 182 -41.46 -0.37 -4.30
CA GLY A 182 -42.72 0.33 -4.00
C GLY A 182 -43.83 0.12 -5.05
N LEU A 183 -43.71 -0.88 -5.92
CA LEU A 183 -44.71 -1.22 -6.93
C LEU A 183 -45.86 -2.05 -6.35
N LEU A 184 -45.65 -2.68 -5.19
CA LEU A 184 -46.67 -3.41 -4.45
C LEU A 184 -46.67 -2.93 -2.99
N PRO A 185 -47.86 -2.79 -2.37
CA PRO A 185 -47.93 -2.49 -0.95
C PRO A 185 -47.29 -3.62 -0.15
N SER A 186 -46.45 -3.25 0.82
CA SER A 186 -45.98 -4.18 1.85
C SER A 186 -47.21 -4.65 2.62
N SER A 187 -47.61 -5.92 2.49
CA SER A 187 -48.65 -6.48 3.34
C SER A 187 -48.21 -6.36 4.80
N SER A 188 -48.88 -5.49 5.57
CA SER A 188 -48.77 -5.41 7.04
C SER A 188 -49.35 -6.63 7.72
#